data_AF-A0A821N289-F1
#
_entry.id   AF-A0A821N289-F1
#
_cell.length_a   1.000
_cell.length_b   1.000
_cell.length_c   1.000
_cell.angle_alpha   90.00
_cell.angle_beta   90.00
_cell.angle_gamma   90.00
#
_symmetry.space_group_name_H-M   'P 1'
#
loop_
_entity.id
_entity.type
_entity.pdbx_description
1 polymer ?
#
loop_
_entity_poly.entity_id
_entity_poly.type
_entity_poly.pdbx_seq_one_letter_code
_entity_poly.pdbx_strand_id
1 'polypeptide(L)'
;PFITFSHIVKLHLNLKHIDYVEQFLYERNAHLPRLLSLQIQYETLSILTNNLTNDSARVHCAKIQCLVIKEPFVCPQNFHSYFPLL
;
A
#
# COMPACT_ATOMS: atom_id res chain seq x y z
N PRO A 1 -16.72 12.75 0.53
CA PRO A 1 -16.49 13.15 -0.89
C PRO A 1 -15.30 12.35 -1.42
N PHE A 2 -15.45 11.71 -2.57
CA PHE A 2 -14.40 10.87 -3.16
C PHE A 2 -13.41 11.74 -3.94
N ILE A 3 -12.13 11.71 -3.57
CA ILE A 3 -11.10 12.56 -4.17
C ILE A 3 -10.20 11.72 -5.06
N THR A 4 -9.97 12.15 -6.30
CA THR A 4 -9.03 11.47 -7.20
C THR A 4 -7.75 12.28 -7.32
N PHE A 5 -6.62 11.63 -7.06
CA PHE A 5 -5.28 12.20 -7.22
C PHE A 5 -4.62 11.64 -8.49
N SER A 6 -5.04 12.14 -9.65
CA SER A 6 -4.67 11.59 -10.97
C SER A 6 -3.18 11.60 -11.30
N HIS A 7 -2.38 12.41 -10.58
CA HIS A 7 -0.97 12.65 -10.89
C HIS A 7 -0.02 12.20 -9.77
N ILE A 8 -0.53 11.70 -8.63
CA ILE A 8 0.36 11.20 -7.57
C ILE A 8 0.93 9.85 -8.00
N VAL A 9 2.25 9.83 -8.19
CA VAL A 9 3.02 8.63 -8.54
C VAL A 9 3.77 8.02 -7.36
N LYS A 10 3.98 8.80 -6.30
CA LYS A 10 4.72 8.42 -5.11
C LYS A 10 3.97 8.87 -3.87
N LEU A 11 3.81 7.97 -2.90
CA LEU A 11 3.13 8.24 -1.64
C LEU A 11 3.99 7.81 -0.47
N HIS A 12 4.16 8.72 0.49
CA HIS A 12 4.91 8.50 1.73
C HIS A 12 3.94 8.48 2.90
N LEU A 13 3.80 7.31 3.52
CA LEU A 13 2.85 7.07 4.62
C LEU A 13 3.51 6.83 5.97
N ASN A 14 4.83 7.00 6.04
CA ASN A 14 5.56 6.87 7.30
C ASN A 14 5.01 7.87 8.34
N LEU A 15 4.75 7.39 9.55
CA LEU A 15 4.24 8.17 10.69
C LEU A 15 2.80 8.72 10.50
N LYS A 16 2.01 8.15 9.58
CA LYS A 16 0.60 8.51 9.42
C LYS A 16 -0.30 7.55 10.20
N HIS A 17 -1.42 8.07 10.71
CA HIS A 17 -2.45 7.25 11.35
C HIS A 17 -2.95 6.18 10.38
N ILE A 18 -3.23 4.98 10.88
CA ILE A 18 -3.58 3.81 10.06
C ILE A 18 -4.78 4.07 9.15
N ASP A 19 -5.74 4.88 9.59
CA ASP A 19 -6.94 5.25 8.80
C ASP A 19 -6.59 5.97 7.49
N TYR A 20 -5.54 6.80 7.48
CA TYR A 20 -5.11 7.47 6.24
C TYR A 20 -4.53 6.47 5.26
N VAL A 21 -3.77 5.50 5.79
CA VAL A 21 -3.16 4.44 4.98
C VAL A 21 -4.25 3.54 4.40
N GLU A 22 -5.25 3.18 5.20
CA GLU A 22 -6.42 2.42 4.77
C GLU A 22 -7.16 3.14 3.63
N GLN A 23 -7.40 4.45 3.76
CA GLN A 23 -8.08 5.23 2.73
C GLN A 23 -7.40 5.19 1.36
N PHE A 24 -6.07 5.15 1.34
CA PHE A 24 -5.29 5.11 0.10
C PHE A 24 -5.07 3.70 -0.44
N LEU A 25 -4.85 2.70 0.43
CA LEU A 25 -4.65 1.31 0.00
C LEU A 25 -5.94 0.62 -0.45
N TYR A 26 -7.09 0.99 0.12
CA TYR A 26 -8.40 0.41 -0.21
C TYR A 26 -9.29 1.34 -1.03
N GLU A 27 -8.75 2.49 -1.45
CA GLU A 27 -9.46 3.51 -2.22
C GLU A 27 -10.82 3.92 -1.62
N ARG A 28 -10.99 3.88 -0.29
CA ARG A 28 -12.30 4.15 0.36
C ARG A 28 -12.78 5.57 0.10
N ASN A 29 -11.87 6.54 0.20
CA ASN A 29 -12.16 7.97 0.06
C ASN A 29 -11.24 8.68 -0.94
N ALA A 30 -10.19 8.01 -1.39
CA ALA A 30 -9.15 8.58 -2.24
C ALA A 30 -8.68 7.58 -3.29
N HIS A 31 -8.67 7.98 -4.57
CA HIS A 31 -8.19 7.16 -5.68
C HIS A 31 -6.84 7.66 -6.18
N LEU A 32 -5.84 6.77 -6.28
CA LEU A 32 -4.51 7.09 -6.81
C LEU A 32 -4.19 6.19 -8.01
N PRO A 33 -4.75 6.48 -9.20
CA PRO A 33 -4.68 5.60 -10.36
C PRO A 33 -3.25 5.37 -10.87
N ARG A 34 -2.32 6.27 -10.53
CA ARG A 34 -0.94 6.26 -11.01
C ARG A 34 0.07 6.02 -9.88
N LEU A 35 -0.36 5.56 -8.71
CA LEU A 35 0.58 5.26 -7.63
C LEU A 35 1.47 4.08 -8.01
N LEU A 36 2.77 4.33 -8.16
CA LEU A 36 3.77 3.33 -8.51
C LEU A 36 4.78 3.10 -7.37
N SER A 37 4.99 4.10 -6.52
CA SER A 37 5.93 4.04 -5.41
C SER A 37 5.24 4.28 -4.07
N LEU A 38 5.35 3.31 -3.17
CA LEU A 38 4.80 3.36 -1.82
C LEU A 38 5.94 3.29 -0.80
N GLN A 39 5.96 4.22 0.14
CA GLN A 39 6.81 4.15 1.33
C GLN A 39 5.92 4.04 2.56
N ILE A 40 6.07 2.95 3.31
CA ILE A 40 5.18 2.59 4.42
C ILE A 40 5.95 1.79 5.48
N GLN A 41 5.44 1.80 6.71
CA GLN A 41 5.87 0.87 7.76
C GLN A 41 5.30 -0.53 7.50
N TYR A 42 6.12 -1.56 7.65
CA TYR A 42 5.71 -2.95 7.47
C TYR A 42 4.62 -3.34 8.45
N GLU A 43 4.71 -2.89 9.71
CA GLU A 43 3.67 -3.15 10.71
C GLU A 43 2.31 -2.64 10.24
N THR A 44 2.24 -1.40 9.75
CA THR A 44 1.00 -0.81 9.23
C THR A 44 0.50 -1.56 8.00
N LEU A 45 1.39 -1.89 7.06
CA LEU A 45 1.04 -2.68 5.88
C LEU A 45 0.47 -4.04 6.29
N SER A 46 1.10 -4.69 7.26
CA SER A 46 0.70 -6.01 7.75
C SER A 46 -0.66 -5.97 8.42
N ILE A 47 -0.90 -5.01 9.33
CA ILE A 47 -2.21 -4.86 10.00
C ILE A 47 -3.31 -4.65 8.96
N LEU A 48 -3.10 -3.73 8.01
CA LEU A 48 -4.11 -3.41 7.00
C LEU A 48 -4.39 -4.59 6.08
N THR A 49 -3.36 -5.28 5.62
CA THR A 49 -3.51 -6.41 4.69
C THR A 49 -3.79 -7.74 5.39
N ASN A 50 -3.94 -7.73 6.71
CA ASN A 50 -4.00 -8.93 7.56
C ASN A 50 -2.85 -9.91 7.26
N ASN A 51 -1.61 -9.46 7.40
CA ASN A 51 -0.40 -10.18 7.04
C ASN A 51 -0.40 -10.66 5.56
N LEU A 52 -0.85 -9.81 4.63
CA LEU A 52 -0.99 -10.15 3.20
C LEU A 52 -1.89 -11.38 2.97
N THR A 53 -3.08 -11.36 3.58
CA THR A 53 -4.15 -12.35 3.34
C THR A 53 -5.48 -11.71 2.92
N ASN A 54 -5.63 -10.39 3.07
CA ASN A 54 -6.80 -9.65 2.58
C ASN A 54 -6.67 -9.30 1.08
N ASP A 55 -7.42 -10.00 0.24
CA ASP A 55 -7.37 -9.85 -1.22
C ASP A 55 -7.81 -8.48 -1.74
N SER A 56 -8.56 -7.70 -0.96
CA SER A 56 -9.02 -6.37 -1.40
C SER A 56 -7.88 -5.36 -1.56
N ALA A 57 -6.80 -5.47 -0.77
CA ALA A 57 -5.61 -4.64 -0.93
C ALA A 57 -4.71 -5.12 -2.10
N ARG A 58 -4.83 -6.40 -2.49
CA ARG A 58 -3.96 -7.04 -3.49
C ARG A 58 -4.01 -6.31 -4.83
N VAL A 59 -5.19 -5.88 -5.27
CA VAL A 59 -5.39 -5.21 -6.57
C VAL A 59 -4.62 -3.88 -6.66
N HIS A 60 -4.53 -3.15 -5.55
CA HIS A 60 -3.84 -1.86 -5.51
C HIS A 60 -2.34 -2.05 -5.29
N CYS A 61 -1.94 -2.95 -4.39
CA CYS A 61 -0.55 -3.34 -4.20
C CYS A 61 0.07 -3.89 -5.49
N ALA A 62 -0.71 -4.57 -6.34
CA ALA A 62 -0.23 -5.18 -7.57
C ALA A 62 0.35 -4.18 -8.59
N LYS A 63 -0.01 -2.89 -8.48
CA LYS A 63 0.47 -1.82 -9.35
C LYS A 63 1.76 -1.17 -8.85
N ILE A 64 2.15 -1.44 -7.60
CA ILE A 64 3.34 -0.86 -6.97
C ILE A 64 4.60 -1.49 -7.57
N GLN A 65 5.45 -0.64 -8.13
CA GLN A 65 6.74 -1.00 -8.74
C GLN A 65 7.91 -0.67 -7.83
N CYS A 66 7.69 0.09 -6.76
CA CYS A 66 8.72 0.44 -5.79
C CYS A 66 8.10 0.51 -4.40
N LEU A 67 8.43 -0.45 -3.54
CA LEU A 67 8.05 -0.45 -2.13
C LEU A 67 9.27 -0.13 -1.27
N VAL A 68 9.14 0.89 -0.43
CA VAL A 68 10.17 1.28 0.52
C VAL A 68 9.65 1.04 1.94
N ILE A 69 10.20 0.02 2.58
CA ILE A 69 9.99 -0.28 4.01
C ILE A 69 11.29 0.12 4.73
N LYS A 70 11.18 0.97 5.76
CA LYS A 70 12.37 1.51 6.44
C LYS A 70 12.94 0.56 7.48
N GLU A 71 12.09 -0.23 8.10
CA GLU A 71 12.45 -1.19 9.13
C GLU A 71 12.81 -2.56 8.53
N PRO A 72 13.65 -3.36 9.22
CA PRO A 72 13.85 -4.75 8.88
C PRO A 72 12.51 -5.50 8.96
N PHE A 73 12.21 -6.32 7.97
CA PHE A 73 11.06 -7.22 8.00
C PHE A 73 11.41 -8.56 7.36
N VAL A 74 10.68 -9.60 7.78
CA VAL A 74 10.75 -10.92 7.13
C VAL A 74 9.74 -10.92 6.00
N CYS A 75 10.20 -11.20 4.79
CA CYS A 75 9.33 -11.30 3.62
C CYS A 75 8.33 -12.47 3.82
N PRO A 76 7.02 -12.20 3.93
CA PRO A 76 6.02 -13.26 4.11
C PRO A 76 5.82 -14.05 2.80
N GLN A 77 5.34 -15.30 2.90
CA GLN A 77 5.16 -16.18 1.73
C GLN A 77 4.30 -15.57 0.62
N ASN A 78 3.27 -14.80 0.97
CA ASN A 78 2.35 -14.19 0.01
C ASN A 78 2.84 -12.85 -0.56
N PHE A 79 4.06 -12.41 -0.24
CA PHE A 79 4.55 -11.09 -0.61
C PHE A 79 4.47 -10.82 -2.12
N HIS A 80 4.97 -11.76 -2.94
CA HIS A 80 4.95 -11.62 -4.40
C HIS A 80 3.54 -11.66 -5.00
N SER A 81 2.57 -12.27 -4.32
CA SER A 81 1.16 -12.24 -4.75
C SER A 81 0.54 -10.85 -4.58
N TYR A 82 1.05 -10.05 -3.65
CA TYR A 82 0.61 -8.66 -3.43
C TYR A 82 1.42 -7.66 -4.22
N PHE A 83 2.71 -7.95 -4.42
CA PHE A 83 3.65 -7.06 -5.09
C PHE A 83 4.39 -7.80 -6.21
N PRO A 84 3.69 -8.16 -7.31
CA PRO A 84 4.26 -8.95 -8.40
C PRO A 84 5.24 -8.16 -9.29
N LEU A 85 5.33 -6.84 -9.11
CA LEU A 85 6.23 -5.95 -9.87
C LEU A 85 7.48 -5.55 -9.07
N LEU A 86 7.71 -6.15 -7.89
CA LEU A 86 8.89 -5.93 -7.04
C LEU A 86 9.91 -7.07 -7.14
#